data_AF-A0ABD2VDN9-F1
#
_entry.id   AF-A0ABD2VDN9-F1
#
_cell.length_a   1.000
_cell.length_b   1.000
_cell.length_c   1.000
_cell.angle_alpha   90.00
_cell.angle_beta   90.00
_cell.angle_gamma   90.00
#
_symmetry.space_group_name_H-M   'P 1'
#
loop_
_entity.id
_entity.type
_entity.pdbx_description
1 polymer ?
#
loop_
_entity_poly.entity_id
_entity_poly.type
_entity_poly.pdbx_seq_one_letter_code
_entity_poly.pdbx_strand_id
1 'polypeptide(L)'
;MFNTTSIDECCPTFQSILGTSCPCYKYAEDLDNQVLITLEAYCDVVTPCRSPPPKPSCPASDQEKVKTCMFNTTSIDECCPTFNSILGTSCPCYKYAEDLDNQVLITLESYCDVNNPCNGVQVIKLSKEE
;
A
#
# COMPACT_ATOMS: atom_id res chain seq x y z
N MET A 1 0.83 -26.72 9.36
CA MET A 1 0.94 -27.34 8.01
C MET A 1 -0.42 -27.89 7.66
N PHE A 2 -1.11 -27.28 6.68
CA PHE A 2 -2.39 -27.82 6.22
C PHE A 2 -2.11 -29.00 5.28
N ASN A 3 -2.86 -30.08 5.44
CA ASN A 3 -2.73 -31.26 4.58
C ASN A 3 -3.36 -30.94 3.22
N THR A 4 -2.56 -30.87 2.15
CA THR A 4 -2.96 -30.32 0.84
C THR A 4 -4.10 -31.09 0.19
N THR A 5 -4.16 -32.41 0.40
CA THR A 5 -5.21 -33.30 -0.13
C THR A 5 -6.61 -32.94 0.37
N SER A 6 -6.72 -32.31 1.54
CA SER A 6 -8.00 -31.90 2.12
C SER A 6 -8.47 -30.52 1.64
N ILE A 7 -7.57 -29.70 1.08
CA ILE A 7 -7.87 -28.34 0.60
C ILE A 7 -8.46 -28.39 -0.81
N ASP A 8 -7.93 -29.26 -1.69
CA ASP A 8 -8.43 -29.44 -3.06
C ASP A 8 -9.92 -29.82 -3.07
N GLU A 9 -10.36 -30.70 -2.18
CA GLU A 9 -11.76 -31.09 -2.01
C GLU A 9 -12.65 -29.93 -1.51
N CYS A 10 -12.08 -28.93 -0.83
CA CYS A 10 -12.80 -27.80 -0.29
C CYS A 10 -12.89 -26.62 -1.27
N CYS A 11 -12.05 -26.56 -2.30
CA CYS A 11 -12.03 -25.45 -3.26
C CYS A 11 -13.39 -25.14 -3.91
N PRO A 12 -14.21 -26.13 -4.32
CA PRO A 12 -15.55 -25.86 -4.86
C PRO A 12 -16.46 -25.15 -3.85
N THR A 13 -16.37 -25.54 -2.57
CA THR A 13 -17.13 -24.92 -1.49
C THR A 13 -16.67 -23.48 -1.25
N PHE A 14 -15.36 -23.23 -1.24
CA PHE A 14 -14.82 -21.88 -1.10
C PHE A 14 -15.22 -20.97 -2.26
N GLN A 15 -15.12 -21.44 -3.51
CA GLN A 15 -15.60 -20.71 -4.68
C GLN A 15 -17.09 -20.38 -4.57
N SER A 16 -17.90 -21.35 -4.14
CA SER A 16 -19.34 -21.14 -3.99
C SER A 16 -19.69 -20.13 -2.90
N ILE A 17 -18.97 -20.10 -1.77
CA ILE A 17 -19.28 -19.22 -0.64
C ILE A 17 -18.69 -17.82 -0.85
N LEU A 18 -17.40 -17.74 -1.19
CA LEU A 18 -16.64 -16.49 -1.28
C LEU A 18 -16.79 -15.80 -2.64
N GLY A 19 -17.01 -16.58 -3.71
CA GLY A 19 -17.21 -16.07 -5.07
C GLY A 19 -18.60 -15.48 -5.32
N THR A 20 -19.60 -15.84 -4.50
CA THR A 20 -21.01 -15.44 -4.74
C THR A 20 -21.59 -14.48 -3.70
N SER A 21 -21.07 -14.47 -2.47
CA SER A 21 -21.62 -13.71 -1.35
C SER A 21 -20.62 -12.71 -0.78
N CYS A 22 -20.82 -11.43 -1.08
CA CYS A 22 -19.97 -10.35 -0.53
C CYS A 22 -19.97 -10.27 1.01
N PRO A 23 -21.10 -10.50 1.71
CA PRO A 23 -21.08 -10.58 3.17
C PRO A 23 -20.20 -11.72 3.70
N CYS A 24 -20.24 -12.90 3.08
CA CYS A 24 -19.40 -14.03 3.47
C CYS A 24 -17.93 -13.77 3.16
N TYR A 25 -17.65 -13.14 2.02
CA TYR A 25 -16.31 -12.70 1.66
C TYR A 25 -15.73 -11.72 2.68
N LYS A 26 -16.49 -10.68 3.03
CA LYS A 26 -16.08 -9.68 4.02
C LYS A 26 -15.86 -10.28 5.40
N TYR A 27 -16.73 -11.21 5.81
CA TYR A 27 -16.54 -11.93 7.07
C TYR A 27 -15.25 -12.75 7.08
N ALA A 28 -14.89 -13.38 5.97
CA ALA A 28 -13.62 -14.11 5.84
C ALA A 28 -12.41 -13.17 5.84
N GLU A 29 -12.52 -11.99 5.20
CA GLU A 29 -11.49 -10.94 5.19
C GLU A 29 -11.23 -10.41 6.61
N ASP A 30 -12.30 -10.16 7.37
CA ASP A 30 -12.26 -9.68 8.75
C ASP A 30 -11.69 -10.72 9.73
N LEU A 31 -11.82 -12.02 9.42
CA LEU A 31 -11.29 -13.11 10.25
C LEU A 31 -9.78 -13.29 10.11
N ASP A 32 -9.31 -13.47 8.88
CA ASP A 32 -7.88 -13.58 8.55
C ASP A 32 -7.65 -13.33 7.06
N ASN A 33 -7.30 -12.08 6.74
CA ASN A 33 -7.02 -11.67 5.36
C ASN A 33 -5.85 -12.44 4.72
N GLN A 34 -4.84 -12.87 5.50
CA GLN A 34 -3.68 -13.58 4.94
C GLN A 34 -4.05 -15.00 4.50
N VAL A 35 -4.86 -15.69 5.31
CA VAL A 35 -5.40 -17.02 4.98
C VAL A 35 -6.37 -16.92 3.79
N LEU A 36 -7.22 -15.89 3.75
CA LEU A 36 -8.13 -15.65 2.63
C LEU A 36 -7.37 -15.46 1.31
N ILE A 37 -6.35 -14.59 1.27
CA ILE A 37 -5.52 -14.36 0.07
C ILE A 37 -4.85 -15.65 -0.40
N THR A 38 -4.36 -16.47 0.53
CA THR A 38 -3.71 -17.75 0.22
C THR A 38 -4.71 -18.73 -0.41
N LEU A 39 -5.94 -18.79 0.12
CA LEU A 39 -7.02 -19.62 -0.42
C LEU A 39 -7.52 -19.13 -1.78
N GLU A 40 -7.62 -17.81 -1.98
CA GLU A 40 -7.97 -17.24 -3.29
C GLU A 40 -6.96 -17.63 -4.36
N ALA A 41 -5.67 -17.54 -4.05
CA ALA A 41 -4.59 -17.89 -4.96
C ALA A 41 -4.49 -19.41 -5.22
N TYR A 42 -4.85 -20.23 -4.22
CA TYR A 42 -4.80 -21.69 -4.35
C TYR A 42 -6.02 -22.26 -5.08
N CYS A 43 -7.21 -21.73 -4.80
CA CYS A 43 -8.48 -22.22 -5.37
C CYS A 43 -9.00 -21.36 -6.53
N ASP A 44 -8.21 -20.41 -7.05
CA ASP A 44 -8.59 -19.48 -8.13
C ASP A 44 -9.95 -18.80 -7.90
N VAL A 45 -10.19 -18.32 -6.66
CA VAL A 45 -11.47 -17.69 -6.30
C VAL A 45 -11.51 -16.28 -6.88
N VAL A 46 -12.28 -16.10 -7.96
CA VAL A 46 -12.60 -14.78 -8.51
C VAL A 46 -13.89 -14.29 -7.88
N THR A 47 -13.82 -13.24 -7.05
CA THR A 47 -15.00 -12.60 -6.45
C THR A 47 -15.11 -11.12 -6.87
N PRO A 48 -16.32 -10.62 -7.18
CA PRO A 48 -16.53 -9.19 -7.41
C PRO A 48 -16.52 -8.38 -6.10
N CYS A 49 -16.49 -9.07 -4.96
CA CYS A 49 -16.62 -8.50 -3.62
C CYS A 49 -15.27 -8.07 -3.02
N ARG A 50 -14.16 -8.39 -3.69
CA ARG A 50 -12.82 -8.06 -3.21
C ARG A 50 -12.66 -6.55 -3.15
N SER A 51 -12.49 -6.05 -1.93
CA SER A 51 -12.02 -4.70 -1.72
C SER A 51 -10.68 -4.55 -2.44
N PRO A 52 -10.39 -3.41 -3.11
CA PRO A 52 -9.06 -3.15 -3.61
C PRO A 52 -8.06 -3.40 -2.46
N PRO A 53 -6.92 -4.08 -2.72
CA PRO A 53 -5.95 -4.33 -1.68
C PRO A 53 -5.64 -3.01 -0.95
N PRO A 54 -5.46 -3.03 0.38
CA PRO A 54 -5.16 -1.83 1.14
C PRO A 54 -4.03 -1.10 0.42
N LYS A 55 -4.26 0.16 0.05
CA LYS A 55 -3.20 0.95 -0.56
C LYS A 55 -2.01 0.90 0.39
N PRO A 56 -0.79 0.60 -0.10
CA PRO A 56 0.38 0.61 0.75
C PRO A 56 0.43 1.96 1.46
N SER A 57 0.53 1.92 2.79
CA SER A 57 0.60 3.09 3.65
C SER A 57 2.03 3.28 4.14
N CYS A 58 2.36 4.51 4.56
CA CYS A 58 3.65 4.74 5.18
C CYS A 58 3.74 3.96 6.52
N PRO A 59 4.81 3.19 6.78
CA PRO A 59 4.97 2.49 8.05
C PRO A 59 4.93 3.47 9.24
N ALA A 60 4.33 3.07 10.37
CA ALA A 60 4.19 3.93 11.54
C ALA A 60 5.53 4.46 12.08
N SER A 61 6.58 3.63 12.05
CA SER A 61 7.94 4.04 12.43
C SER A 61 8.51 5.13 11.54
N ASP A 62 8.15 5.13 10.26
CA ASP A 62 8.63 6.10 9.29
C ASP A 62 7.79 7.37 9.35
N GLN A 63 6.49 7.26 9.61
CA GLN A 63 5.62 8.40 9.92
C GLN A 63 6.15 9.21 11.10
N GLU A 64 6.56 8.55 12.20
CA GLU A 64 7.08 9.23 13.38
C GLU A 64 8.40 9.98 13.10
N LYS A 65 9.31 9.37 12.33
CA LYS A 65 10.56 10.01 11.91
C LYS A 65 10.30 11.22 11.02
N VAL A 66 9.44 11.08 10.02
CA VAL A 66 9.06 12.18 9.10
C VAL A 66 8.45 13.33 9.89
N LYS A 67 7.48 13.06 10.77
CA LYS A 67 6.83 14.07 11.60
C LYS A 67 7.82 14.79 12.52
N THR A 68 8.72 14.03 13.15
CA THR A 68 9.78 14.60 14.00
C THR A 68 10.69 15.54 13.20
N CYS A 69 11.10 15.09 12.02
CA CYS A 69 11.95 15.90 11.14
C CYS A 69 11.26 17.11 10.52
N MET A 70 9.94 17.08 10.30
CA MET A 70 9.20 18.23 9.79
C MET A 70 8.93 19.31 10.84
N PHE A 71 8.64 18.92 12.09
CA PHE A 71 8.10 19.86 13.09
C PHE A 71 8.90 20.00 14.39
N ASN A 72 9.70 19.00 14.74
CA ASN A 72 10.37 18.95 16.05
C ASN A 72 11.88 19.16 15.98
N THR A 73 12.48 19.10 14.78
CA THR A 73 13.92 19.35 14.61
C THR A 73 14.22 20.85 14.56
N THR A 74 15.37 21.25 15.11
CA THR A 74 15.92 22.61 14.96
C THR A 74 16.89 22.71 13.78
N SER A 75 17.32 21.56 13.23
CA SER A 75 18.25 21.46 12.10
C SER A 75 17.65 20.59 11.00
N ILE A 76 17.38 21.21 9.85
CA ILE A 76 16.83 20.52 8.67
C ILE A 76 17.91 19.65 8.01
N ASP A 77 19.18 20.09 8.05
CA ASP A 77 20.32 19.35 7.48
C ASP A 77 20.42 17.93 8.03
N GLU A 78 20.19 17.74 9.33
CA GLU A 78 20.22 16.43 9.99
C GLU A 78 19.07 15.51 9.53
N CYS A 79 18.01 16.09 8.99
CA CYS A 79 16.82 15.39 8.52
C CYS A 79 16.84 15.06 7.02
N CYS A 80 17.73 15.69 6.23
CA CYS A 80 17.85 15.39 4.80
C CYS A 80 18.11 13.90 4.48
N PRO A 81 18.93 13.14 5.24
CA PRO A 81 19.09 11.70 5.02
C PRO A 81 17.79 10.92 5.26
N THR A 82 17.02 11.30 6.28
CA THR A 82 15.72 10.69 6.60
C THR A 82 14.71 10.93 5.49
N PHE A 83 14.60 12.17 5.02
CA PHE A 83 13.69 12.51 3.93
C PHE A 83 14.05 11.79 2.63
N ASN A 84 15.34 11.76 2.26
CA ASN A 84 15.77 11.03 1.07
C ASN A 84 15.51 9.52 1.17
N SER A 85 15.77 8.91 2.34
CA SER A 85 15.57 7.47 2.51
C SER A 85 14.09 7.06 2.57
N ILE A 86 13.22 7.91 3.11
CA ILE A 86 11.80 7.57 3.35
C ILE A 86 10.90 8.20 2.28
N LEU A 87 10.91 9.54 2.17
CA LEU A 87 10.07 10.26 1.22
C LEU A 87 10.56 10.09 -0.21
N GLY A 88 11.88 10.01 -0.41
CA GLY A 88 12.50 9.85 -1.73
C GLY A 88 12.29 8.48 -2.38
N THR A 89 11.86 7.48 -1.61
CA THR A 89 11.74 6.08 -2.07
C THR A 89 10.32 5.53 -1.99
N SER A 90 9.47 6.11 -1.13
CA SER A 90 8.13 5.61 -0.84
C SER A 90 7.07 6.66 -1.13
N CYS A 91 6.29 6.48 -2.20
CA CYS A 91 5.16 7.34 -2.51
C CYS A 91 4.10 7.39 -1.38
N PRO A 92 3.76 6.28 -0.70
CA PRO A 92 2.90 6.35 0.48
C PRO A 92 3.42 7.27 1.59
N CYS A 93 4.73 7.28 1.85
CA CYS A 93 5.33 8.17 2.84
C CYS A 93 5.43 9.62 2.34
N TYR A 94 5.71 9.80 1.06
CA TYR A 94 5.66 11.11 0.41
C TYR A 94 4.27 11.75 0.59
N LYS A 95 3.20 11.03 0.26
CA LYS A 95 1.82 11.51 0.46
C LYS A 95 1.48 11.78 1.92
N TYR A 96 1.97 10.94 2.83
CA TYR A 96 1.82 11.21 4.26
C TYR A 96 2.45 12.56 4.66
N ALA A 97 3.64 12.89 4.15
CA ALA A 97 4.28 14.18 4.40
C ALA A 97 3.52 15.36 3.75
N GLU A 98 2.99 15.14 2.54
CA GLU A 98 2.15 16.11 1.82
C GLU A 98 0.86 16.43 2.61
N ASP A 99 0.21 15.39 3.15
CA ASP A 99 -0.99 15.49 4.00
C ASP A 99 -0.69 16.15 5.36
N LEU A 100 0.53 16.03 5.87
CA LEU A 100 0.95 16.67 7.13
C LEU A 100 1.08 18.19 6.94
N ASP A 101 1.92 18.63 6.01
CA ASP A 101 2.07 20.04 5.62
C ASP A 101 2.80 20.14 4.28
N ASN A 102 2.03 20.36 3.21
CA ASN A 102 2.55 20.48 1.86
C ASN A 102 3.53 21.66 1.68
N GLN A 103 3.38 22.77 2.41
CA GLN A 103 4.29 23.91 2.27
C GLN A 103 5.66 23.61 2.90
N VAL A 104 5.65 22.95 4.05
CA VAL A 104 6.89 22.46 4.69
C VAL A 104 7.56 21.43 3.79
N LEU A 105 6.80 20.49 3.21
CA LEU A 105 7.33 19.49 2.29
C LEU A 105 8.03 20.12 1.08
N ILE A 106 7.38 21.05 0.36
CA ILE A 106 7.99 21.73 -0.81
C ILE A 106 9.31 22.44 -0.43
N THR A 107 9.33 23.08 0.74
CA THR A 107 10.54 23.74 1.23
C THR A 107 11.66 22.73 1.47
N LEU A 108 11.34 21.60 2.11
CA LEU A 108 12.29 20.52 2.40
C LEU A 108 12.77 19.82 1.13
N GLU A 109 11.92 19.62 0.13
CA GLU A 109 12.32 19.06 -1.17
C GLU A 109 13.40 19.91 -1.82
N SER A 110 13.20 21.23 -1.85
CA SER A 110 14.17 22.16 -2.42
C SER A 110 15.46 22.26 -1.61
N TYR A 111 15.39 22.04 -0.30
CA TYR A 111 16.54 22.16 0.59
C TYR A 111 17.38 20.88 0.64
N CYS A 112 16.72 19.71 0.67
CA CYS A 112 17.35 18.40 0.83
C CYS A 112 17.46 17.60 -0.48
N ASP A 113 17.08 18.18 -1.62
CA ASP A 113 17.04 17.54 -2.96
C ASP A 113 16.27 16.21 -2.98
N VAL A 114 15.12 16.18 -2.29
CA VAL A 114 14.29 14.97 -2.18
C VAL A 114 13.50 14.78 -3.47
N ASN A 115 13.70 13.65 -4.14
CA ASN A 115 12.94 13.30 -5.33
C ASN A 115 11.53 12.80 -4.96
N ASN A 116 10.50 13.23 -5.70
CA ASN A 116 9.15 12.72 -5.52
C ASN A 116 8.97 11.35 -6.21
N PRO A 117 8.81 10.22 -5.47
CA PRO A 117 8.67 8.89 -6.05
C PRO A 117 7.25 8.60 -6.58
N CYS A 118 6.28 9.49 -6.32
CA CYS A 118 4.90 9.32 -6.78
C CYS A 118 4.73 9.58 -8.28
N ASN A 119 5.68 10.27 -8.94
CA ASN A 119 5.61 10.61 -10.37
C ASN A 119 6.08 9.47 -11.30
N GLY A 120 6.25 8.25 -10.78
CA GLY A 120 6.87 7.11 -11.49
C GLY A 120 5.94 6.11 -12.19
N VAL A 121 4.60 6.27 -12.19
CA VAL A 121 3.72 5.36 -12.93
C VAL A 121 2.53 6.12 -13.51
N GLN A 122 2.66 6.53 -14.78
CA GLN A 122 1.65 6.51 -15.87
C GLN A 122 1.87 7.63 -16.90
N VAL A 123 2.72 7.40 -17.91
CA VAL A 123 2.48 7.94 -19.26
C VAL A 123 3.00 7.00 -20.35
N ILE A 124 2.39 5.82 -20.51
CA ILE A 124 2.38 5.15 -21.82
C ILE A 124 0.96 4.63 -22.10
N LYS A 125 0.09 5.53 -22.55
CA LYS A 125 -0.81 5.22 -23.66
C LYS A 125 -0.61 6.28 -24.72
N LEU A 126 0.50 6.14 -25.44
CA LEU A 126 0.64 6.73 -26.76
C LEU A 126 -0.24 5.88 -27.70
N SER A 127 -1.54 6.11 -27.70
CA SER A 127 -2.38 5.75 -28.84
C SER A 127 -2.43 6.98 -29.73
N LYS A 128 -1.41 7.09 -30.59
CA LYS A 128 -1.60 7.67 -31.91
C LYS A 128 -2.50 6.70 -32.65
N GLU A 129 -3.65 7.14 -33.12
CA GLU A 129 -4.30 6.61 -34.31
C GLU A 129 -4.99 7.79 -35.01
N GLU A 130 -4.87 7.76 -36.34
CA GLU A 130 -5.06 8.84 -37.34
C GLU A 130 -6.39 9.60 -37.30
#